data_AF-A0A7J2JQI8-F1
#
_entry.id   AF-A0A7J2JQI8-F1
#
_cell.length_a   1.000
_cell.length_b   1.000
_cell.length_c   1.000
_cell.angle_alpha   90.00
_cell.angle_beta   90.00
_cell.angle_gamma   90.00
#
_symmetry.space_group_name_H-M   'P 1'
#
loop_
_entity.id
_entity.type
_entity.pdbx_description
1 polymer ?
#
loop_
_entity_poly.entity_id
_entity_poly.type
_entity_poly.pdbx_seq_one_letter_code
_entity_poly.pdbx_strand_id
1 'polypeptide(L)'
;MKVSQSSYAYTPGLKIKRVTIVRKERKLPIPGEVLVKKGDKVSFDTVVARTYVPGDPYILKVARELGIEPEDLPFYMLKKKGDRVKKGEVVARYRALFGMINRECISPTDGVIEDVSSTTGRIIVRGDPKPVEIKAYVSGKIVEVMPKEGVVVETRGAFVQGIFGVGGETNGEIKVLVDSPSDVLEADMIDEGCRGKILIGGSLVTKDALNKAIEFGAHGIVVGGIKDTDLMEVVGYEIGVAITGHEEIGLTLIITEGFGKMAMSRKAFEIFKEFEGYRAAMNGATQIRAGVIRPEVV
;
A
#
# COMPACT_ATOMS: atom_id res chain seq x y z
N MET A 1 7.86 39.86 -24.33
CA MET A 1 7.89 38.45 -23.88
C MET A 1 8.92 38.32 -22.78
N LYS A 2 8.50 38.15 -21.51
CA LYS A 2 9.41 37.91 -20.39
C LYS A 2 9.84 36.45 -20.44
N VAL A 3 11.13 36.22 -20.64
CA VAL A 3 11.77 34.90 -20.56
C VAL A 3 11.67 34.46 -19.09
N SER A 4 10.99 33.34 -18.83
CA SER A 4 10.92 32.77 -17.49
C SER A 4 12.31 32.28 -17.08
N GLN A 5 12.84 32.83 -15.99
CA GLN A 5 14.03 32.30 -15.34
C GLN A 5 13.74 30.86 -14.91
N SER A 6 14.55 29.93 -15.39
CA SER A 6 14.53 28.54 -14.93
C SER A 6 14.85 28.52 -13.44
N SER A 7 13.87 28.14 -12.62
CA SER A 7 14.13 27.80 -11.22
C SER A 7 15.02 26.56 -11.21
N TYR A 8 16.28 26.71 -10.79
CA TYR A 8 17.12 25.58 -10.45
C TYR A 8 16.47 24.87 -9.27
N ALA A 9 15.78 23.77 -9.55
CA ALA A 9 15.26 22.88 -8.52
C ALA A 9 16.46 22.33 -7.76
N TYR A 10 16.56 22.68 -6.48
CA TYR A 10 17.47 22.03 -5.54
C TYR A 10 17.16 20.52 -5.60
N THR A 11 18.04 19.74 -6.22
CA THR A 11 17.93 18.29 -6.32
C THR A 11 18.88 17.71 -5.28
N PRO A 12 18.44 17.50 -4.02
CA PRO A 12 19.27 16.81 -3.05
C PRO A 12 19.65 15.45 -3.63
N GLY A 13 20.95 15.17 -3.71
CA GLY A 13 21.47 13.99 -4.38
C GLY A 13 20.88 12.70 -3.78
N LEU A 14 20.45 11.78 -4.65
CA LEU A 14 19.95 10.48 -4.26
C LEU A 14 21.02 9.70 -3.49
N LYS A 15 20.61 8.99 -2.44
CA LYS A 15 21.53 8.13 -1.70
C LYS A 15 21.75 6.84 -2.47
N ILE A 16 22.98 6.66 -2.93
CA ILE A 16 23.46 5.43 -3.56
C ILE A 16 24.67 4.95 -2.76
N LYS A 17 24.51 3.85 -2.02
CA LYS A 17 25.52 3.28 -1.11
C LYS A 17 25.63 1.77 -1.36
N ARG A 18 26.82 1.30 -1.72
CA ARG A 18 27.09 -0.14 -1.93
C ARG A 18 26.99 -0.96 -0.63
N VAL A 19 27.47 -0.40 0.48
CA VAL A 19 27.39 -1.02 1.80
C VAL A 19 27.03 0.06 2.82
N THR A 20 25.94 -0.13 3.54
CA THR A 20 25.53 0.75 4.64
C THR A 20 24.72 -0.04 5.66
N ILE A 21 24.63 0.50 6.87
CA ILE A 21 23.59 0.10 7.82
C ILE A 21 22.32 0.85 7.44
N VAL A 22 21.24 0.12 7.22
CA VAL A 22 19.90 0.64 6.93
C VAL A 22 19.03 0.39 8.15
N ARG A 23 18.39 1.45 8.65
CA ARG A 23 17.40 1.37 9.72
C ARG A 23 16.04 1.77 9.20
N LYS A 24 15.03 0.94 9.48
CA LYS A 24 13.64 1.15 9.09
C LYS A 24 12.78 1.21 10.32
N GLU A 25 12.24 2.40 10.56
CA GLU A 25 11.20 2.60 11.56
C GLU A 25 9.89 2.00 11.04
N ARG A 26 9.30 1.11 11.84
CA ARG A 26 8.04 0.43 11.54
C ARG A 26 7.05 0.81 12.62
N LYS A 27 6.22 1.82 12.35
CA LYS A 27 5.29 2.43 13.31
C LYS A 27 3.85 2.17 12.96
N LEU A 28 3.05 1.87 13.97
CA LEU A 28 1.60 1.78 13.89
C LEU A 28 0.98 3.19 13.74
N PRO A 29 -0.15 3.31 13.02
CA PRO A 29 -0.85 4.59 12.87
C PRO A 29 -1.55 5.05 14.16
N ILE A 30 -1.85 4.11 15.06
CA ILE A 30 -2.42 4.34 16.38
C ILE A 30 -1.79 3.37 17.38
N PRO A 31 -1.84 3.64 18.69
CA PRO A 31 -1.30 2.72 19.69
C PRO A 31 -1.83 1.30 19.54
N GLY A 32 -0.96 0.31 19.74
CA GLY A 32 -1.30 -1.10 19.64
C GLY A 32 -0.31 -1.98 20.41
N GLU A 33 0.00 -3.14 19.84
CA GLU A 33 0.89 -4.15 20.41
C GLU A 33 2.12 -4.34 19.53
N VAL A 34 3.29 -4.40 20.15
CA VAL A 34 4.54 -4.80 19.49
C VAL A 34 4.74 -6.29 19.72
N LEU A 35 4.89 -7.05 18.63
CA LEU A 35 4.88 -8.53 18.64
C LEU A 35 6.28 -9.16 18.71
N VAL A 36 7.31 -8.34 18.62
CA VAL A 36 8.72 -8.76 18.62
C VAL A 36 9.51 -8.03 19.72
N LYS A 37 10.68 -8.56 20.05
CA LYS A 37 11.57 -8.03 21.08
C LYS A 37 12.87 -7.53 20.47
N LYS A 38 13.53 -6.62 21.19
CA LYS A 38 14.89 -6.18 20.83
C LYS A 38 15.81 -7.40 20.79
N GLY A 39 16.53 -7.55 19.67
CA GLY A 39 17.42 -8.67 19.43
C GLY A 39 16.89 -9.70 18.44
N ASP A 40 15.57 -9.74 18.21
CA ASP A 40 14.95 -10.72 17.32
C ASP A 40 15.41 -10.54 15.87
N LYS A 41 15.53 -11.67 15.16
CA LYS A 41 15.75 -11.69 13.71
C LYS A 41 14.41 -11.77 13.01
N VAL A 42 14.22 -10.95 11.98
CA VAL A 42 12.96 -10.84 11.23
C VAL A 42 13.23 -10.97 9.73
N SER A 43 12.25 -11.52 9.01
CA SER A 43 12.18 -11.50 7.55
C SER A 43 11.28 -10.37 7.07
N PHE A 44 11.30 -10.07 5.77
CA PHE A 44 10.43 -9.06 5.13
C PHE A 44 8.98 -9.10 5.63
N ASP A 45 8.37 -10.29 5.62
CA ASP A 45 6.94 -10.50 5.93
C ASP A 45 6.64 -10.67 7.42
N THR A 46 7.65 -10.63 8.28
CA THR A 46 7.42 -10.77 9.72
C THR A 46 6.60 -9.58 10.22
N VAL A 47 5.42 -9.85 10.78
CA VAL A 47 4.59 -8.82 11.44
C VAL A 47 5.27 -8.43 12.74
N VAL A 48 5.67 -7.16 12.85
CA VAL A 48 6.41 -6.65 14.00
C VAL A 48 5.52 -5.91 15.00
N ALA A 49 4.40 -5.36 14.54
CA ALA A 49 3.42 -4.68 15.38
C ALA A 49 2.03 -4.80 14.78
N ARG A 50 1.01 -4.78 15.64
CA ARG A 50 -0.41 -4.85 15.26
C ARG A 50 -1.24 -3.87 16.08
N THR A 51 -2.24 -3.27 15.46
CA THR A 51 -3.34 -2.57 16.14
C THR A 51 -4.68 -2.96 15.52
N TYR A 52 -5.78 -2.48 16.08
CA TYR A 52 -7.13 -2.71 15.57
C TYR A 52 -7.82 -1.38 15.35
N VAL A 53 -8.28 -1.13 14.13
CA VAL A 53 -9.09 0.04 13.81
C VAL A 53 -10.57 -0.34 13.81
N PRO A 54 -11.48 0.57 14.18
CA PRO A 54 -12.91 0.33 14.07
C PRO A 54 -13.30 -0.08 12.64
N GLY A 55 -14.23 -1.02 12.50
CA GLY A 55 -14.77 -1.38 11.20
C GLY A 55 -15.60 -0.25 10.58
N ASP A 56 -15.99 -0.45 9.31
CA ASP A 56 -16.75 0.57 8.58
C ASP A 56 -18.14 0.77 9.21
N PRO A 57 -18.66 2.02 9.26
CA PRO A 57 -20.03 2.28 9.68
C PRO A 57 -21.00 1.95 8.57
N TYR A 58 -22.09 1.26 8.91
CA TYR A 58 -23.24 1.06 8.03
C TYR A 58 -24.47 1.73 8.62
N ILE A 59 -24.99 2.75 7.93
CA ILE A 59 -26.20 3.45 8.31
C ILE A 59 -27.39 2.77 7.63
N LEU A 60 -28.25 2.13 8.42
CA LEU A 60 -29.46 1.46 7.93
C LEU A 60 -30.68 2.35 8.16
N LYS A 61 -31.52 2.49 7.13
CA LYS A 61 -32.72 3.35 7.15
C LYS A 61 -33.95 2.54 7.59
N VAL A 62 -33.87 1.96 8.78
CA VAL A 62 -34.81 0.92 9.28
C VAL A 62 -36.26 1.38 9.25
N ALA A 63 -36.57 2.59 9.73
CA ALA A 63 -37.96 3.07 9.74
C ALA A 63 -38.55 3.14 8.33
N ARG A 64 -37.74 3.59 7.35
CA ARG A 64 -38.12 3.61 5.93
C ARG A 64 -38.29 2.21 5.35
N GLU A 65 -37.39 1.28 5.69
CA GLU A 65 -37.43 -0.11 5.19
C GLU A 65 -38.63 -0.88 5.75
N LEU A 66 -38.98 -0.64 7.01
CA LEU A 66 -40.15 -1.25 7.64
C LEU A 66 -41.46 -0.50 7.31
N GLY A 67 -41.38 0.78 6.92
CA GLY A 67 -42.53 1.65 6.66
C GLY A 67 -43.27 2.03 7.93
N ILE A 68 -42.52 2.43 8.95
CA ILE A 68 -42.98 2.88 10.27
C ILE A 68 -42.51 4.32 10.53
N GLU A 69 -43.12 4.98 11.52
CA GLU A 69 -42.61 6.27 11.98
C GLU A 69 -41.29 6.10 12.76
N PRO A 70 -40.35 7.06 12.68
CA PRO A 70 -39.09 7.02 13.41
C PRO A 70 -39.23 6.72 14.91
N GLU A 71 -40.23 7.33 15.55
CA GLU A 71 -40.49 7.23 16.99
C GLU A 71 -40.84 5.79 17.41
N ASP A 72 -41.43 5.02 16.50
CA ASP A 72 -41.84 3.64 16.74
C ASP A 72 -40.69 2.64 16.54
N LEU A 73 -39.56 3.05 15.96
CA LEU A 73 -38.42 2.18 15.68
C LEU A 73 -38.05 1.25 16.84
N PRO A 74 -37.94 1.71 18.10
CA PRO A 74 -37.56 0.85 19.22
C PRO A 74 -38.48 -0.37 19.42
N PHE A 75 -39.76 -0.29 19.04
CA PHE A 75 -40.70 -1.41 19.19
C PHE A 75 -40.49 -2.54 18.16
N TYR A 76 -39.85 -2.22 17.03
CA TYR A 76 -39.63 -3.17 15.93
C TYR A 76 -38.19 -3.68 15.86
N MET A 77 -37.29 -3.17 16.70
CA MET A 77 -35.92 -3.63 16.81
C MET A 77 -35.85 -5.02 17.46
N LEU A 78 -35.12 -5.94 16.84
CA LEU A 78 -34.80 -7.26 17.41
C LEU A 78 -33.46 -7.26 18.16
N LYS A 79 -32.68 -6.18 17.99
CA LYS A 79 -31.36 -5.95 18.59
C LYS A 79 -31.30 -4.57 19.18
N LYS A 80 -30.58 -4.40 20.27
CA LYS A 80 -30.36 -3.09 20.90
C LYS A 80 -28.92 -2.62 20.72
N LYS A 81 -28.68 -1.35 21.03
CA LYS A 81 -27.33 -0.79 21.11
C LYS A 81 -26.42 -1.67 21.98
N GLY A 82 -25.24 -1.99 21.46
CA GLY A 82 -24.26 -2.89 22.07
C GLY A 82 -24.39 -4.36 21.67
N ASP A 83 -25.50 -4.78 21.04
CA ASP A 83 -25.66 -6.17 20.62
C ASP A 83 -24.80 -6.48 19.39
N ARG A 84 -24.23 -7.70 19.38
CA ARG A 84 -23.57 -8.25 18.19
C ARG A 84 -24.59 -8.70 17.15
N VAL A 85 -24.21 -8.50 15.88
CA VAL A 85 -24.96 -8.92 14.70
C VAL A 85 -24.06 -9.62 13.70
N LYS A 86 -24.60 -10.57 12.96
CA LYS A 86 -23.96 -11.18 11.79
C LYS A 86 -24.50 -10.59 10.50
N LYS A 87 -23.69 -10.63 9.43
CA LYS A 87 -24.12 -10.32 8.08
C LYS A 87 -25.33 -11.19 7.71
N GLY A 88 -26.40 -10.55 7.24
CA GLY A 88 -27.67 -11.18 6.91
C GLY A 88 -28.59 -11.43 8.10
N GLU A 89 -28.16 -11.15 9.34
CA GLU A 89 -29.03 -11.29 10.51
C GLU A 89 -30.09 -10.19 10.52
N VAL A 90 -31.34 -10.56 10.80
CA VAL A 90 -32.46 -9.61 10.92
C VAL A 90 -32.28 -8.79 12.20
N VAL A 91 -32.13 -7.48 12.03
CA VAL A 91 -31.91 -6.53 13.15
C VAL A 91 -33.20 -5.83 13.57
N ALA A 92 -34.17 -5.74 12.67
CA ALA A 92 -35.50 -5.20 12.95
C ALA A 92 -36.54 -5.83 12.03
N ARG A 93 -37.78 -5.94 12.52
CA ARG A 93 -38.84 -6.64 11.81
C ARG A 93 -40.21 -6.02 12.11
N TYR A 94 -40.98 -5.81 11.04
CA TYR A 94 -42.39 -5.47 11.11
C TYR A 94 -43.25 -6.65 10.65
N ARG A 95 -44.25 -7.04 11.44
CA ARG A 95 -45.25 -8.07 11.09
C ARG A 95 -46.67 -7.57 11.32
N ALA A 96 -47.54 -7.74 10.33
CA ALA A 96 -48.96 -7.42 10.41
C ALA A 96 -49.84 -8.45 9.67
N LEU A 97 -51.16 -8.34 9.82
CA LEU A 97 -52.18 -9.17 9.14
C LEU A 97 -51.92 -10.67 9.27
N PHE A 98 -51.83 -11.20 10.50
CA PHE A 98 -51.52 -12.62 10.77
C PHE A 98 -50.26 -13.15 10.06
N GLY A 99 -49.28 -12.28 9.78
CA GLY A 99 -48.01 -12.63 9.15
C GLY A 99 -47.98 -12.49 7.62
N MET A 100 -49.08 -12.05 6.99
CA MET A 100 -49.12 -11.79 5.55
C MET A 100 -48.22 -10.63 5.12
N ILE A 101 -47.99 -9.64 6.01
CA ILE A 101 -47.02 -8.57 5.78
C ILE A 101 -45.82 -8.83 6.69
N ASN A 102 -44.68 -9.12 6.10
CA ASN A 102 -43.39 -9.23 6.79
C ASN A 102 -42.37 -8.33 6.09
N ARG A 103 -41.83 -7.35 6.83
CA ARG A 103 -40.71 -6.52 6.36
C ARG A 103 -39.57 -6.68 7.35
N GLU A 104 -38.37 -6.83 6.82
CA GLU A 104 -37.18 -7.11 7.61
C GLU A 104 -36.06 -6.17 7.17
N CYS A 105 -35.33 -5.66 8.15
CA CYS A 105 -34.05 -5.00 7.93
C CYS A 105 -32.97 -5.96 8.42
N ILE A 106 -31.94 -6.18 7.59
CA ILE A 106 -30.84 -7.09 7.88
C ILE A 106 -29.53 -6.33 8.05
N SER A 107 -28.62 -6.87 8.84
CA SER A 107 -27.27 -6.33 8.96
C SER A 107 -26.46 -6.60 7.68
N PRO A 108 -25.77 -5.60 7.11
CA PRO A 108 -24.91 -5.78 5.94
C PRO A 108 -23.53 -6.37 6.29
N THR A 109 -23.18 -6.42 7.58
CA THR A 109 -21.86 -6.81 8.08
C THR A 109 -21.95 -7.59 9.39
N ASP A 110 -20.89 -8.31 9.71
CA ASP A 110 -20.63 -8.74 11.09
C ASP A 110 -20.18 -7.52 11.90
N GLY A 111 -20.68 -7.37 13.12
CA GLY A 111 -20.35 -6.21 13.95
C GLY A 111 -21.27 -6.00 15.15
N VAL A 112 -21.44 -4.75 15.55
CA VAL A 112 -22.21 -4.31 16.73
C VAL A 112 -23.17 -3.19 16.35
N ILE A 113 -24.37 -3.18 16.93
CA ILE A 113 -25.28 -2.02 16.87
C ILE A 113 -24.66 -0.88 17.70
N GLU A 114 -24.06 0.08 17.04
CA GLU A 114 -23.39 1.22 17.67
C GLU A 114 -24.40 2.27 18.14
N ASP A 115 -25.46 2.48 17.36
CA ASP A 115 -26.49 3.46 17.69
C ASP A 115 -27.87 3.12 17.11
N VAL A 116 -28.91 3.58 17.80
CA VAL A 116 -30.31 3.46 17.39
C VAL A 116 -30.98 4.81 17.63
N SER A 117 -31.38 5.49 16.56
CA SER A 117 -31.95 6.83 16.61
C SER A 117 -33.45 6.79 16.33
N SER A 118 -34.26 6.93 17.38
CA SER A 118 -35.73 7.08 17.27
C SER A 118 -36.15 8.42 16.66
N THR A 119 -35.27 9.43 16.63
CA THR A 119 -35.56 10.71 15.96
C THR A 119 -35.44 10.60 14.44
N THR A 120 -34.46 9.84 13.94
CA THR A 120 -34.21 9.75 12.49
C THR A 120 -34.68 8.44 11.86
N GLY A 121 -35.05 7.45 12.69
CA GLY A 121 -35.47 6.12 12.23
C GLY A 121 -34.31 5.30 11.64
N ARG A 122 -33.08 5.59 12.07
CA ARG A 122 -31.85 4.96 11.56
C ARG A 122 -31.12 4.23 12.66
N ILE A 123 -30.37 3.20 12.27
CA ILE A 123 -29.40 2.52 13.13
C ILE A 123 -28.03 2.56 12.48
N ILE A 124 -26.99 2.52 13.31
CA ILE A 124 -25.61 2.41 12.86
C ILE A 124 -25.11 1.03 13.30
N VAL A 125 -24.74 0.20 12.33
CA VAL A 125 -23.99 -1.04 12.57
C VAL A 125 -22.51 -0.73 12.35
N ARG A 126 -21.71 -0.87 13.40
CA ARG A 126 -20.24 -0.78 13.30
C ARG A 126 -19.70 -2.15 12.96
N GLY A 127 -19.01 -2.28 11.82
CA GLY A 127 -18.34 -3.53 11.45
C GLY A 127 -17.32 -3.97 12.50
N ASP A 128 -17.01 -5.28 12.54
CA ASP A 128 -15.97 -5.81 13.42
C ASP A 128 -14.61 -5.08 13.22
N PRO A 129 -13.83 -4.88 14.30
CA PRO A 129 -12.54 -4.22 14.20
C PRO A 129 -11.61 -4.92 13.20
N LYS A 130 -10.95 -4.13 12.34
CA LYS A 130 -10.02 -4.64 11.33
C LYS A 130 -8.58 -4.56 11.88
N PRO A 131 -7.79 -5.65 11.81
CA PRO A 131 -6.38 -5.58 12.20
C PRO A 131 -5.61 -4.71 11.22
N VAL A 132 -4.73 -3.87 11.74
CA VAL A 132 -3.70 -3.16 10.99
C VAL A 132 -2.35 -3.71 11.45
N GLU A 133 -1.65 -4.35 10.53
CA GLU A 133 -0.36 -4.99 10.76
C GLU A 133 0.74 -4.24 10.04
N ILE A 134 1.86 -4.05 10.73
CA ILE A 134 3.07 -3.51 10.12
C ILE A 134 4.09 -4.62 10.05
N LYS A 135 4.57 -4.89 8.83
CA LYS A 135 5.64 -5.84 8.53
C LYS A 135 7.02 -5.22 8.75
N ALA A 136 8.04 -6.05 8.88
CA ALA A 136 9.43 -5.62 9.08
C ALA A 136 10.00 -4.84 7.89
N TYR A 137 9.50 -5.09 6.68
CA TYR A 137 9.93 -4.51 5.38
C TYR A 137 11.36 -4.85 4.96
N VAL A 138 12.32 -5.02 5.88
CA VAL A 138 13.66 -5.51 5.56
C VAL A 138 13.97 -6.73 6.42
N SER A 139 14.69 -7.69 5.84
CA SER A 139 15.24 -8.79 6.63
C SER A 139 16.39 -8.26 7.47
N GLY A 140 16.37 -8.51 8.78
CA GLY A 140 17.30 -7.86 9.68
C GLY A 140 17.11 -8.21 11.15
N LYS A 141 17.58 -7.33 12.03
CA LYS A 141 17.51 -7.47 13.48
C LYS A 141 16.75 -6.30 14.10
N ILE A 142 15.91 -6.57 15.09
CA ILE A 142 15.26 -5.52 15.88
C ILE A 142 16.30 -4.87 16.80
N VAL A 143 16.58 -3.58 16.59
CA VAL A 143 17.55 -2.82 17.39
C VAL A 143 16.89 -1.92 18.44
N GLU A 144 15.62 -1.58 18.22
CA GLU A 144 14.83 -0.75 19.12
C GLU A 144 13.36 -1.17 19.10
N VAL A 145 12.72 -1.09 20.27
CA VAL A 145 11.28 -1.30 20.45
C VAL A 145 10.70 -0.02 21.04
N MET A 146 9.69 0.54 20.38
CA MET A 146 8.92 1.70 20.81
C MET A 146 7.59 1.19 21.37
N PRO A 147 7.40 1.13 22.71
CA PRO A 147 6.24 0.50 23.31
C PRO A 147 4.91 1.04 22.75
N LYS A 148 4.02 0.13 22.36
CA LYS A 148 2.71 0.41 21.72
C LYS A 148 2.77 1.11 20.36
N GLU A 149 3.93 1.53 19.89
CA GLU A 149 4.09 2.28 18.64
C GLU A 149 4.71 1.44 17.54
N GLY A 150 5.77 0.68 17.82
CA GLY A 150 6.47 -0.03 16.75
C GLY A 150 7.90 -0.44 17.09
N VAL A 151 8.72 -0.60 16.05
CA VAL A 151 10.12 -1.05 16.16
C VAL A 151 11.04 -0.36 15.17
N VAL A 152 12.35 -0.48 15.39
CA VAL A 152 13.37 -0.18 14.38
C VAL A 152 14.04 -1.47 13.95
N VAL A 153 13.93 -1.79 12.66
CA VAL A 153 14.59 -2.93 12.02
C VAL A 153 15.90 -2.45 11.40
N GLU A 154 17.01 -3.10 11.75
CA GLU A 154 18.33 -2.81 11.19
C GLU A 154 18.78 -3.94 10.27
N THR A 155 19.31 -3.57 9.11
CA THR A 155 19.97 -4.49 8.18
C THR A 155 21.24 -3.87 7.61
N ARG A 156 22.15 -4.72 7.14
CA ARG A 156 23.37 -4.30 6.43
C ARG A 156 23.23 -4.73 4.98
N GLY A 157 23.22 -3.78 4.07
CA GLY A 157 23.00 -4.03 2.65
C GLY A 157 23.44 -2.89 1.76
N ALA A 158 23.14 -3.03 0.47
CA ALA A 158 23.17 -1.92 -0.46
C ALA A 158 21.96 -1.01 -0.23
N PHE A 159 22.01 0.20 -0.77
CA PHE A 159 20.92 1.15 -0.68
C PHE A 159 20.92 2.06 -1.89
N VAL A 160 19.82 2.04 -2.65
CA VAL A 160 19.63 2.87 -3.84
C VAL A 160 18.29 3.59 -3.71
N GLN A 161 18.30 4.92 -3.76
CA GLN A 161 17.08 5.73 -3.83
C GLN A 161 16.72 6.08 -5.27
N GLY A 162 15.44 6.01 -5.57
CA GLY A 162 14.88 6.60 -6.77
C GLY A 162 14.40 8.03 -6.55
N ILE A 163 14.13 8.73 -7.65
CA ILE A 163 13.50 10.06 -7.59
C ILE A 163 12.00 9.95 -7.37
N PHE A 164 11.37 8.91 -7.91
CA PHE A 164 9.93 8.72 -8.01
C PHE A 164 9.62 7.24 -8.21
N GLY A 165 8.47 6.82 -7.71
CA GLY A 165 7.98 5.46 -7.83
C GLY A 165 6.48 5.39 -7.58
N VAL A 166 5.91 4.22 -7.88
CA VAL A 166 4.51 3.87 -7.66
C VAL A 166 4.43 2.43 -7.15
N GLY A 167 3.33 2.12 -6.47
CA GLY A 167 3.18 0.85 -5.78
C GLY A 167 3.93 0.82 -4.44
N GLY A 168 3.47 -0.06 -3.55
CA GLY A 168 3.91 -0.10 -2.17
C GLY A 168 5.20 -0.89 -1.93
N GLU A 169 5.29 -1.43 -0.73
CA GLU A 169 6.39 -2.29 -0.30
C GLU A 169 6.32 -3.67 -0.97
N THR A 170 7.44 -4.15 -1.51
CA THR A 170 7.59 -5.48 -2.10
C THR A 170 8.99 -6.04 -1.84
N ASN A 171 9.20 -7.33 -2.13
CA ASN A 171 10.52 -7.94 -2.12
C ASN A 171 10.66 -8.98 -3.23
N GLY A 172 11.87 -9.24 -3.66
CA GLY A 172 12.15 -10.26 -4.66
C GLY A 172 13.64 -10.45 -4.87
N GLU A 173 14.00 -11.50 -5.60
CA GLU A 173 15.36 -11.65 -6.10
C GLU A 173 15.63 -10.62 -7.19
N ILE A 174 16.80 -9.99 -7.17
CA ILE A 174 17.23 -9.06 -8.22
C ILE A 174 17.56 -9.84 -9.49
N LYS A 175 16.97 -9.45 -10.63
CA LYS A 175 17.31 -9.96 -11.97
C LYS A 175 17.62 -8.79 -12.89
N VAL A 176 18.82 -8.74 -13.44
CA VAL A 176 19.24 -7.69 -14.37
C VAL A 176 18.90 -8.14 -15.78
N LEU A 177 18.12 -7.33 -16.51
CA LEU A 177 17.61 -7.68 -17.84
C LEU A 177 18.33 -6.97 -18.99
N VAL A 178 19.26 -6.08 -18.67
CA VAL A 178 20.02 -5.32 -19.68
C VAL A 178 21.52 -5.31 -19.38
N ASP A 179 22.33 -5.06 -20.40
CA ASP A 179 23.79 -5.08 -20.26
C ASP A 179 24.37 -3.72 -19.85
N SER A 180 23.70 -2.63 -20.21
CA SER A 180 24.16 -1.26 -20.03
C SER A 180 23.09 -0.37 -19.39
N PRO A 181 23.49 0.64 -18.59
CA PRO A 181 22.57 1.62 -18.00
C PRO A 181 21.82 2.45 -19.04
N SER A 182 22.27 2.46 -20.30
CA SER A 182 21.64 3.19 -21.41
C SER A 182 20.62 2.37 -22.20
N ASP A 183 20.50 1.07 -21.92
CA ASP A 183 19.63 0.18 -22.68
C ASP A 183 18.16 0.42 -22.32
N VAL A 184 17.25 0.05 -23.20
CA VAL A 184 15.80 0.13 -22.95
C VAL A 184 15.33 -1.26 -22.52
N LEU A 185 14.53 -1.33 -21.46
CA LEU A 185 13.86 -2.54 -21.05
C LEU A 185 12.61 -2.72 -21.93
N GLU A 186 12.68 -3.71 -22.81
CA GLU A 186 11.63 -4.04 -23.79
C GLU A 186 10.86 -5.31 -23.40
N ALA A 187 9.69 -5.50 -24.00
CA ALA A 187 8.79 -6.59 -23.63
C ALA A 187 9.36 -7.99 -23.95
N ASP A 188 10.14 -8.14 -25.00
CA ASP A 188 10.76 -9.42 -25.38
C ASP A 188 11.79 -9.93 -24.37
N MET A 189 12.30 -9.06 -23.49
CA MET A 189 13.22 -9.40 -22.39
C MET A 189 12.52 -10.04 -21.18
N ILE A 190 11.18 -10.02 -21.14
CA ILE A 190 10.39 -10.49 -20.00
C ILE A 190 9.77 -11.86 -20.32
N ASP A 191 10.00 -12.80 -19.40
CA ASP A 191 9.63 -14.22 -19.49
C ASP A 191 9.19 -14.79 -18.14
N GLU A 192 8.83 -16.08 -18.08
CA GLU A 192 8.48 -16.78 -16.83
C GLU A 192 9.57 -16.70 -15.75
N GLY A 193 10.83 -16.56 -16.14
CA GLY A 193 11.95 -16.39 -15.22
C GLY A 193 11.94 -15.05 -14.48
N CYS A 194 11.00 -14.15 -14.76
CA CYS A 194 10.82 -12.86 -14.11
C CYS A 194 9.80 -12.91 -12.96
N ARG A 195 9.04 -14.00 -12.83
CA ARG A 195 8.02 -14.17 -11.78
C ARG A 195 8.61 -14.03 -10.38
N GLY A 196 8.02 -13.17 -9.56
CA GLY A 196 8.43 -12.92 -8.18
C GLY A 196 9.75 -12.15 -8.01
N LYS A 197 10.31 -11.62 -9.10
CA LYS A 197 11.61 -10.93 -9.09
C LYS A 197 11.48 -9.41 -9.13
N ILE A 198 12.55 -8.73 -8.73
CA ILE A 198 12.74 -7.30 -8.95
C ILE A 198 13.63 -7.16 -10.19
N LEU A 199 13.06 -6.62 -11.25
CA LEU A 199 13.70 -6.50 -12.55
C LEU A 199 14.48 -5.19 -12.65
N ILE A 200 15.71 -5.26 -13.10
CA ILE A 200 16.56 -4.09 -13.29
C ILE A 200 16.75 -3.87 -14.78
N GLY A 201 16.32 -2.70 -15.26
CA GLY A 201 16.58 -2.23 -16.62
C GLY A 201 17.59 -1.09 -16.64
N GLY A 202 17.70 -0.44 -17.81
CA GLY A 202 18.67 0.62 -18.05
C GLY A 202 18.01 2.00 -17.98
N SER A 203 17.85 2.62 -19.13
CA SER A 203 17.45 4.02 -19.31
C SER A 203 15.94 4.27 -19.35
N LEU A 204 15.16 3.26 -19.69
CA LEU A 204 13.72 3.38 -19.92
C LEU A 204 13.06 2.01 -19.76
N VAL A 205 11.86 1.96 -19.20
CA VAL A 205 10.92 0.84 -19.39
C VAL A 205 9.82 1.27 -20.38
N THR A 206 9.51 0.43 -21.36
CA THR A 206 8.38 0.70 -22.27
C THR A 206 7.07 0.26 -21.65
N LYS A 207 5.95 0.85 -22.08
CA LYS A 207 4.60 0.44 -21.63
C LYS A 207 4.36 -1.06 -21.80
N ASP A 208 4.75 -1.61 -22.94
CA ASP A 208 4.54 -3.03 -23.24
C ASP A 208 5.39 -3.92 -22.31
N ALA A 209 6.62 -3.51 -22.00
CA ALA A 209 7.45 -4.20 -21.02
C ALA A 209 6.84 -4.13 -19.61
N LEU A 210 6.35 -2.97 -19.20
CA LEU A 210 5.71 -2.80 -17.90
C LEU A 210 4.46 -3.69 -17.77
N ASN A 211 3.58 -3.70 -18.77
CA ASN A 211 2.40 -4.57 -18.79
C ASN A 211 2.77 -6.05 -18.76
N LYS A 212 3.78 -6.45 -19.54
CA LYS A 212 4.23 -7.84 -19.57
C LYS A 212 4.86 -8.26 -18.24
N ALA A 213 5.59 -7.39 -17.57
CA ALA A 213 6.11 -7.67 -16.21
C ALA A 213 4.97 -7.91 -15.21
N ILE A 214 3.89 -7.12 -15.30
CA ILE A 214 2.68 -7.31 -14.48
C ILE A 214 2.04 -8.68 -14.78
N GLU A 215 1.85 -9.01 -16.05
CA GLU A 215 1.27 -10.29 -16.51
C GLU A 215 2.06 -11.51 -16.01
N PHE A 216 3.39 -11.46 -16.11
CA PHE A 216 4.28 -12.54 -15.66
C PHE A 216 4.48 -12.55 -14.13
N GLY A 217 3.89 -11.61 -13.40
CA GLY A 217 3.94 -11.56 -11.94
C GLY A 217 5.32 -11.17 -11.39
N ALA A 218 6.03 -10.27 -12.07
CA ALA A 218 7.20 -9.62 -11.49
C ALA A 218 6.77 -8.78 -10.27
N HIS A 219 7.61 -8.73 -9.24
CA HIS A 219 7.28 -8.00 -8.02
C HIS A 219 7.63 -6.51 -8.11
N GLY A 220 8.65 -6.16 -8.88
CA GLY A 220 9.00 -4.76 -9.10
C GLY A 220 9.96 -4.51 -10.25
N ILE A 221 10.11 -3.24 -10.65
CA ILE A 221 10.99 -2.78 -11.72
C ILE A 221 11.78 -1.54 -11.27
N VAL A 222 13.09 -1.54 -11.51
CA VAL A 222 13.94 -0.36 -11.33
C VAL A 222 14.57 0.01 -12.68
N VAL A 223 14.36 1.26 -13.11
CA VAL A 223 14.92 1.81 -14.36
C VAL A 223 15.31 3.26 -14.17
N GLY A 224 16.08 3.82 -15.11
CA GLY A 224 16.45 5.24 -15.09
C GLY A 224 15.26 6.16 -15.36
N GLY A 225 14.32 5.76 -16.21
CA GLY A 225 13.11 6.53 -16.45
C GLY A 225 11.93 5.78 -17.08
N ILE A 226 10.82 6.49 -17.21
CA ILE A 226 9.58 6.05 -17.86
C ILE A 226 8.92 7.25 -18.55
N LYS A 227 8.24 7.06 -19.67
CA LYS A 227 7.41 8.14 -20.23
C LYS A 227 6.19 8.37 -19.34
N ASP A 228 5.88 9.62 -19.08
CA ASP A 228 4.75 10.01 -18.24
C ASP A 228 3.41 9.44 -18.77
N THR A 229 3.21 9.51 -20.09
CA THR A 229 2.04 8.93 -20.78
C THR A 229 1.91 7.43 -20.55
N ASP A 230 3.03 6.69 -20.62
CA ASP A 230 3.03 5.24 -20.46
C ASP A 230 2.66 4.87 -19.02
N LEU A 231 3.16 5.64 -18.05
CA LEU A 231 2.82 5.44 -16.64
C LEU A 231 1.34 5.74 -16.37
N MET A 232 0.81 6.86 -16.88
CA MET A 232 -0.60 7.23 -16.69
C MET A 232 -1.55 6.18 -17.26
N GLU A 233 -1.23 5.62 -18.43
CA GLU A 233 -2.04 4.56 -19.04
C GLU A 233 -2.07 3.28 -18.22
N VAL A 234 -0.94 2.89 -17.60
CA VAL A 234 -0.87 1.69 -16.75
C VAL A 234 -1.53 1.91 -15.38
N VAL A 235 -1.36 3.09 -14.80
CA VAL A 235 -1.95 3.45 -13.49
C VAL A 235 -3.46 3.72 -13.61
N GLY A 236 -3.92 4.15 -14.79
CA GLY A 236 -5.33 4.40 -15.08
C GLY A 236 -5.85 5.77 -14.62
N TYR A 237 -4.98 6.62 -14.08
CA TYR A 237 -5.29 7.99 -13.69
C TYR A 237 -4.03 8.87 -13.64
N GLU A 238 -4.22 10.18 -13.61
CA GLU A 238 -3.13 11.15 -13.52
C GLU A 238 -2.54 11.17 -12.10
N ILE A 239 -1.25 10.86 -11.98
CA ILE A 239 -0.54 10.94 -10.70
C ILE A 239 -0.29 12.40 -10.37
N GLY A 240 -1.16 12.99 -9.55
CA GLY A 240 -1.13 14.40 -9.18
C GLY A 240 0.06 14.81 -8.29
N VAL A 241 -0.21 15.28 -7.06
CA VAL A 241 0.74 15.98 -6.15
C VAL A 241 1.88 15.10 -5.58
N ALA A 242 2.26 14.02 -6.29
CA ALA A 242 3.28 13.04 -5.98
C ALA A 242 3.23 12.54 -4.53
N ILE A 243 2.05 12.06 -4.12
CA ILE A 243 1.89 11.13 -3.01
C ILE A 243 1.50 9.80 -3.65
N THR A 244 2.40 8.83 -3.61
CA THR A 244 2.24 7.50 -4.23
C THR A 244 2.58 6.41 -3.22
N GLY A 245 2.41 5.15 -3.62
CA GLY A 245 2.68 3.95 -2.81
C GLY A 245 1.43 3.14 -2.47
N HIS A 246 0.26 3.63 -2.89
CA HIS A 246 -1.04 2.98 -2.69
C HIS A 246 -1.66 2.48 -4.00
N GLU A 247 -0.96 2.67 -5.11
CA GLU A 247 -1.40 2.22 -6.43
C GLU A 247 -1.35 0.69 -6.51
N GLU A 248 -2.46 0.09 -6.95
CA GLU A 248 -2.56 -1.36 -7.16
C GLU A 248 -2.31 -1.70 -8.65
N ILE A 249 -1.13 -1.36 -9.17
CA ILE A 249 -0.76 -1.65 -10.57
C ILE A 249 -0.17 -3.05 -10.79
N GLY A 250 -0.13 -3.89 -9.75
CA GLY A 250 0.37 -5.27 -9.83
C GLY A 250 1.87 -5.45 -9.61
N LEU A 251 2.66 -4.37 -9.59
CA LEU A 251 4.08 -4.38 -9.19
C LEU A 251 4.51 -3.03 -8.61
N THR A 252 5.69 -2.97 -8.00
CA THR A 252 6.31 -1.70 -7.57
C THR A 252 7.28 -1.19 -8.63
N LEU A 253 7.11 0.04 -9.11
CA LEU A 253 8.02 0.68 -10.08
C LEU A 253 8.82 1.80 -9.40
N ILE A 254 10.13 1.84 -9.63
CA ILE A 254 11.00 2.94 -9.22
C ILE A 254 11.78 3.46 -10.44
N ILE A 255 11.77 4.78 -10.61
CA ILE A 255 12.65 5.47 -11.55
C ILE A 255 13.77 6.21 -10.81
N THR A 256 15.01 6.07 -11.28
CA THR A 256 16.18 6.65 -10.60
C THR A 256 16.58 8.02 -11.08
N GLU A 257 16.25 8.40 -12.32
CA GLU A 257 16.74 9.67 -12.91
C GLU A 257 15.62 10.65 -13.27
N GLY A 258 14.52 10.19 -13.87
CA GLY A 258 13.49 11.10 -14.38
C GLY A 258 12.43 10.48 -15.28
N PHE A 259 11.47 11.31 -15.68
CA PHE A 259 10.52 10.97 -16.73
C PHE A 259 11.17 11.14 -18.11
N GLY A 260 10.92 10.19 -19.01
CA GLY A 260 11.58 10.06 -20.31
C GLY A 260 12.70 9.02 -20.32
N LYS A 261 13.45 8.97 -21.41
CA LYS A 261 14.61 8.06 -21.56
C LYS A 261 15.83 8.68 -20.89
N MET A 262 16.21 8.17 -19.73
CA MET A 262 17.31 8.70 -18.93
C MET A 262 18.17 7.54 -18.43
N ALA A 263 19.41 7.46 -18.88
CA ALA A 263 20.32 6.39 -18.48
C ALA A 263 20.51 6.36 -16.97
N MET A 264 20.25 5.20 -16.34
CA MET A 264 20.50 5.01 -14.92
C MET A 264 21.94 5.38 -14.59
N SER A 265 22.19 6.03 -13.46
CA SER A 265 23.56 6.32 -13.06
C SER A 265 24.39 5.03 -13.01
N ARG A 266 25.61 5.05 -13.59
CA ARG A 266 26.51 3.89 -13.59
C ARG A 266 26.68 3.31 -12.18
N LYS A 267 26.79 4.18 -11.19
CA LYS A 267 26.94 3.77 -9.79
C LYS A 267 25.77 2.92 -9.28
N ALA A 268 24.53 3.27 -9.59
CA ALA A 268 23.36 2.47 -9.20
C ALA A 268 23.32 1.16 -9.97
N PHE A 269 23.54 1.23 -11.29
CA PHE A 269 23.52 0.06 -12.16
C PHE A 269 24.56 -1.00 -11.76
N GLU A 270 25.79 -0.60 -11.46
CA GLU A 270 26.84 -1.52 -10.99
C GLU A 270 26.51 -2.17 -9.65
N ILE A 271 25.82 -1.46 -8.73
CA ILE A 271 25.33 -2.06 -7.49
C ILE A 271 24.31 -3.15 -7.81
N PHE A 272 23.34 -2.87 -8.69
CA PHE A 272 22.34 -3.88 -9.03
C PHE A 272 22.95 -5.10 -9.73
N LYS A 273 23.93 -4.91 -10.63
CA LYS A 273 24.69 -6.02 -11.23
C LYS A 273 25.46 -6.83 -10.19
N GLU A 274 26.11 -6.17 -9.24
CA GLU A 274 26.86 -6.85 -8.18
C GLU A 274 25.95 -7.72 -7.29
N PHE A 275 24.71 -7.27 -7.05
CA PHE A 275 23.74 -7.95 -6.19
C PHE A 275 22.70 -8.77 -6.97
N GLU A 276 22.94 -9.08 -8.26
CA GLU A 276 22.09 -10.00 -9.01
C GLU A 276 21.98 -11.36 -8.30
N GLY A 277 20.77 -11.91 -8.21
CA GLY A 277 20.49 -13.14 -7.47
C GLY A 277 20.31 -12.96 -5.95
N TYR A 278 20.54 -11.77 -5.39
CA TYR A 278 20.24 -11.49 -3.99
C TYR A 278 18.79 -11.02 -3.82
N ARG A 279 18.20 -11.25 -2.63
CA ARG A 279 16.88 -10.70 -2.29
C ARG A 279 17.02 -9.22 -1.92
N ALA A 280 16.18 -8.38 -2.51
CA ALA A 280 16.03 -6.99 -2.18
C ALA A 280 14.63 -6.70 -1.63
N ALA A 281 14.53 -5.69 -0.78
CA ALA A 281 13.29 -5.04 -0.38
C ALA A 281 13.15 -3.71 -1.12
N MET A 282 11.95 -3.38 -1.58
CA MET A 282 11.69 -2.23 -2.44
C MET A 282 10.42 -1.52 -1.99
N ASN A 283 10.42 -0.19 -2.00
CA ASN A 283 9.23 0.62 -1.73
C ASN A 283 9.12 1.73 -2.77
N GLY A 284 8.02 1.75 -3.53
CA GLY A 284 7.76 2.75 -4.56
C GLY A 284 7.14 4.05 -4.02
N ALA A 285 6.75 4.08 -2.74
CA ALA A 285 6.11 5.24 -2.15
C ALA A 285 6.97 6.51 -2.30
N THR A 286 6.38 7.53 -2.90
CA THR A 286 7.00 8.84 -3.10
C THR A 286 6.13 9.91 -2.46
N GLN A 287 6.74 10.82 -1.71
CA GLN A 287 6.08 11.98 -1.13
C GLN A 287 7.01 13.19 -1.20
N ILE A 288 6.63 14.22 -1.97
CA ILE A 288 7.49 15.38 -2.23
C ILE A 288 7.31 16.55 -1.24
N ARG A 289 6.20 16.58 -0.49
CA ARG A 289 5.84 17.65 0.47
C ARG A 289 5.64 17.09 1.86
N ALA A 290 5.94 17.89 2.90
CA ALA A 290 5.74 17.60 4.33
C ALA A 290 6.02 16.14 4.74
N GLY A 291 7.23 15.84 5.23
CA GLY A 291 7.63 14.45 5.50
C GLY A 291 8.03 13.74 4.21
N VAL A 292 9.10 14.23 3.58
CA VAL A 292 9.56 13.74 2.27
C VAL A 292 9.89 12.24 2.34
N ILE A 293 9.23 11.45 1.49
CA ILE A 293 9.51 10.02 1.30
C ILE A 293 10.05 9.85 -0.12
N ARG A 294 11.17 9.15 -0.23
CA ARG A 294 11.74 8.76 -1.52
C ARG A 294 11.63 7.25 -1.66
N PRO A 295 11.33 6.77 -2.87
CA PRO A 295 11.33 5.35 -3.13
C PRO A 295 12.75 4.81 -3.02
N GLU A 296 12.85 3.54 -2.68
CA GLU A 296 14.13 2.93 -2.32
C GLU A 296 14.16 1.44 -2.60
N VAL A 297 15.39 0.94 -2.77
CA VAL A 297 15.73 -0.47 -2.82
C VAL A 297 16.84 -0.73 -1.80
N VAL A 298 16.65 -1.76 -0.97
CA VAL A 298 17.56 -2.22 0.09
C VAL A 298 17.99 -3.66 -0.18
#